data_AF-A0A7Y1YIK4-F1
#
_entry.id   AF-A0A7Y1YIK4-F1
#
_cell.length_a   1.000
_cell.length_b   1.000
_cell.length_c   1.000
_cell.angle_alpha   90.00
_cell.angle_beta   90.00
_cell.angle_gamma   90.00
#
_symmetry.space_group_name_H-M   'P 1'
#
loop_
_entity.id
_entity.type
_entity.pdbx_description
1 polymer ?
#
loop_
_entity_poly.entity_id
_entity_poly.type
_entity_poly.pdbx_seq_one_letter_code
_entity_poly.pdbx_strand_id
1 'polypeptide(L)' 'MARAMFEYTKTVLKKVSFDVNLFCKEVEKAIKRLLPYEIEELKIFINSLIQQNPELNKCLILLKA' A
#
# COMPACT_ATOMS: atom_id res chain seq x y z
N MET A 1 4.11 20.10 -4.75
CA MET A 1 5.20 19.11 -4.48
C MET A 1 4.90 18.11 -3.35
N ALA A 2 3.99 18.38 -2.40
CA ALA A 2 3.82 17.55 -1.19
C ALA A 2 3.30 16.11 -1.41
N ARG A 3 2.75 15.75 -2.58
CA ARG A 3 2.19 14.41 -2.86
C ARG A 3 3.10 13.50 -3.68
N ALA A 4 4.30 13.94 -4.05
CA ALA A 4 5.18 13.18 -4.93
C ALA A 4 5.56 11.80 -4.33
N MET A 5 5.78 11.74 -3.02
CA MET A 5 6.07 10.49 -2.31
C MET A 5 4.86 9.55 -2.24
N PHE A 6 3.67 10.09 -2.02
CA PHE A 6 2.44 9.29 -2.01
C PHE A 6 2.10 8.71 -3.38
N GLU A 7 2.17 9.52 -4.45
CA GLU A 7 1.91 9.08 -5.82
C GLU A 7 2.97 8.07 -6.31
N TYR A 8 4.24 8.26 -5.93
CA TYR A 8 5.28 7.26 -6.13
C TYR A 8 4.91 5.93 -5.46
N THR A 9 4.48 5.97 -4.21
CA THR A 9 4.08 4.78 -3.44
C THR A 9 2.92 4.05 -4.12
N LYS A 10 1.86 4.76 -4.55
CA LYS A 10 0.73 4.17 -5.27
C LYS A 10 1.16 3.49 -6.56
N THR A 11 2.08 4.11 -7.30
CA THR A 11 2.62 3.56 -8.54
C THR A 11 3.42 2.28 -8.30
N VAL A 12 4.26 2.26 -7.25
CA VAL A 12 5.01 1.07 -6.85
C VAL A 12 4.06 -0.03 -6.43
N LEU A 13 3.11 0.24 -5.54
CA LEU A 13 2.12 -0.73 -5.05
C LEU A 13 1.29 -1.33 -6.19
N LYS A 14 0.88 -0.52 -7.17
CA LYS A 14 0.16 -0.99 -8.36
C LYS A 14 1.05 -1.82 -9.29
N LYS A 15 2.36 -1.53 -9.34
CA LYS A 15 3.30 -2.36 -10.11
C LYS A 15 3.59 -3.69 -9.43
N VAL A 16 3.61 -3.77 -8.10
CA VAL A 16 3.90 -5.00 -7.36
C VAL A 16 2.65 -5.77 -6.95
N SER A 17 1.44 -5.30 -7.32
CA SER A 17 0.16 -5.92 -6.96
C SER A 17 -0.09 -7.31 -7.58
N PHE A 18 0.83 -7.79 -8.43
CA PHE A 18 0.80 -9.15 -8.98
C PHE A 18 1.46 -10.18 -8.04
N ASP A 19 2.29 -9.75 -7.08
CA ASP A 19 2.98 -10.63 -6.13
C ASP A 19 2.66 -10.18 -4.71
N VAL A 20 1.92 -11.02 -3.98
CA VAL A 20 1.48 -10.73 -2.61
C VAL A 20 2.65 -10.54 -1.64
N ASN A 21 3.73 -11.32 -1.79
CA ASN A 21 4.88 -11.23 -0.89
C ASN A 21 5.66 -9.94 -1.12
N LEU A 22 5.85 -9.55 -2.39
CA LEU A 22 6.50 -8.29 -2.73
C LEU A 22 5.64 -7.10 -2.33
N PHE A 23 4.32 -7.18 -2.57
CA PHE A 23 3.36 -6.15 -2.18
C PHE A 23 3.40 -5.89 -0.66
N CYS A 24 3.33 -6.93 0.16
CA CYS A 24 3.44 -6.82 1.62
C CYS A 24 4.72 -6.08 2.05
N LYS A 25 5.88 -6.39 1.44
CA LYS A 25 7.15 -5.73 1.75
C LYS A 25 7.15 -4.24 1.37
N GLU A 26 6.59 -3.90 0.22
CA GLU A 26 6.51 -2.50 -0.22
C GLU A 26 5.48 -1.70 0.61
N VAL A 27 4.38 -2.33 1.03
CA VAL A 27 3.42 -1.72 1.98
C VAL A 27 4.10 -1.41 3.30
N GLU A 28 4.89 -2.33 3.86
CA GLU A 28 5.61 -2.07 5.11
C GLU A 28 6.61 -0.90 4.98
N LYS A 29 7.35 -0.84 3.85
CA LYS A 29 8.24 0.29 3.55
C LYS A 29 7.47 1.61 3.41
N ALA A 30 6.30 1.58 2.76
CA ALA A 30 5.45 2.74 2.58
C ALA A 30 4.97 3.29 3.93
N ILE A 31 4.47 2.43 4.81
CA ILE A 31 4.01 2.82 6.15
C ILE A 31 5.15 3.47 6.97
N LYS A 32 6.37 2.96 6.85
CA LYS A 32 7.55 3.53 7.55
C LYS A 32 8.02 4.86 6.98
N ARG A 33 7.67 5.19 5.74
CA ARG A 33 8.17 6.36 5.01
C ARG A 33 7.14 7.50 4.90
N LEU A 34 5.86 7.14 4.88
CA LEU A 34 4.74 8.06 4.72
C LEU A 34 4.33 8.68 6.05
N LEU A 35 3.67 9.84 5.98
CA LEU A 35 3.11 10.50 7.14
C LEU A 35 1.79 9.82 7.57
N PRO A 36 1.36 9.97 8.84
CA PRO A 36 0.17 9.30 9.37
C PRO A 36 -1.09 9.49 8.52
N TYR A 37 -1.31 10.71 8.02
CA TYR A 37 -2.47 11.02 7.17
C TYR A 37 -2.38 10.35 5.79
N GLU A 38 -1.17 10.20 5.23
CA GLU A 38 -0.97 9.51 3.95
C GLU A 38 -1.19 8.00 4.10
N ILE A 39 -0.91 7.43 5.27
CA ILE A 39 -1.16 6.02 5.57
C ILE A 39 -2.67 5.74 5.60
N GLU A 40 -3.49 6.67 6.11
CA GLU A 40 -4.95 6.54 6.05
C GLU A 40 -5.45 6.54 4.61
N GLU A 41 -4.96 7.45 3.76
CA GLU A 41 -5.28 7.44 2.33
C GLU A 41 -4.77 6.15 1.64
N LEU A 42 -3.59 5.65 2.04
CA LEU A 42 -3.02 4.41 1.53
C LEU A 42 -3.90 3.21 1.86
N LYS A 43 -4.48 3.15 3.07
CA LYS A 43 -5.42 2.09 3.46
C LYS A 43 -6.61 2.04 2.51
N ILE A 44 -7.18 3.19 2.15
CA ILE A 44 -8.30 3.27 1.21
C ILE A 44 -7.89 2.75 -0.17
N PHE A 45 -6.71 3.16 -0.65
CA PHE A 45 -6.18 2.71 -1.94
C PHE A 45 -5.93 1.19 -1.98
N ILE A 46 -5.30 0.64 -0.94
CA ILE A 46 -5.04 -0.80 -0.82
C ILE A 46 -6.35 -1.58 -0.75
N ASN A 47 -7.36 -1.07 -0.04
CA ASN A 47 -8.67 -1.72 0.04
C ASN A 47 -9.32 -1.81 -1.36
N SER A 48 -9.17 -0.77 -2.18
CA SER A 48 -9.62 -0.80 -3.58
C SER A 48 -8.86 -1.82 -4.44
N LEU A 49 -7.55 -1.98 -4.22
CA LEU A 49 -6.76 -3.02 -4.90
C LEU A 49 -7.15 -4.43 -4.47
N ILE A 50 -7.51 -4.63 -3.21
CA ILE A 50 -7.93 -5.94 -2.68
C ILE A 50 -9.29 -6.37 -3.26
N GLN A 51 -10.18 -5.42 -3.53
CA GLN A 51 -11.43 -5.72 -4.24
C GLN A 51 -11.17 -6.30 -5.64
N GLN A 52 -10.06 -5.94 -6.29
CA GLN A 52 -9.65 -6.52 -7.57
C GLN A 52 -8.84 -7.81 -7.37
N ASN A 53 -7.94 -7.83 -6.38
CA ASN A 53 -7.04 -8.93 -6.08
C ASN A 53 -7.20 -9.38 -4.62
N PRO A 54 -8.12 -10.30 -4.31
CA PRO A 54 -8.42 -10.71 -2.93
C PRO A 54 -7.22 -11.36 -2.21
N GLU A 55 -6.21 -11.82 -2.96
CA GLU A 55 -4.98 -12.40 -2.44
C GLU A 55 -4.14 -11.41 -1.63
N LEU A 56 -4.25 -10.11 -1.94
CA LEU A 56 -3.55 -9.02 -1.24
C LEU A 56 -4.11 -8.77 0.17
N ASN A 57 -5.26 -9.35 0.53
CA ASN A 57 -5.88 -9.20 1.85
C ASN A 57 -4.93 -9.62 3.00
N LYS A 58 -4.00 -10.54 2.74
CA LYS A 58 -2.97 -10.95 3.71
C LYS A 58 -2.08 -9.77 4.15
N CYS A 59 -1.87 -8.78 3.28
CA CYS A 59 -1.06 -7.61 3.57
C CYS A 59 -1.78 -6.55 4.40
N LEU A 60 -3.12 -6.60 4.53
CA LEU A 60 -3.85 -5.71 5.44
C LEU A 60 -3.53 -5.97 6.92
N ILE A 61 -3.06 -7.18 7.25
CA ILE A 61 -2.64 -7.53 8.61
C ILE A 61 -1.49 -6.61 9.06
N LEU A 62 -0.62 -6.19 8.14
CA LEU A 62 0.51 -5.29 8.42
C LEU A 62 0.07 -3.85 8.74
N LEU A 63 -1.15 -3.46 8.35
CA LEU A 63 -1.71 -2.12 8.56
C LEU A 63 -2.50 -1.99 9.88
N LYS A 64 -2.63 -3.11 10.62
CA LYS A 64 -3.31 -3.20 11.92
C LYS A 64 -2.35 -3.22 13.13
N ALA A 65 -1.04 -3.31 12.89
CA ALA A 65 -0.01 -3.34 13.93
C ALA A 65 0.41 -1.94 14.38
#